data_AF-A0A9P6MJZ0-F1
#
_entry.id   AF-A0A9P6MJZ0-F1
#
_cell.length_a   1.000
_cell.length_b   1.000
_cell.length_c   1.000
_cell.angle_alpha   90.00
_cell.angle_beta   90.00
_cell.angle_gamma   90.00
#
_symmetry.space_group_name_H-M   'P 1'
#
loop_
_entity.id
_entity.type
_entity.pdbx_description
1 polymer ?
#
loop_
_entity_poly.entity_id
_entity_poly.type
_entity_poly.pdbx_seq_one_letter_code
_entity_poly.pdbx_strand_id
1 'polypeptide(L)'
;MPESTINHSTSHSAIFTPAHLKFINAKLEKLSPEKIIEWAMISLPGLIQTTAFGPTGLVILDMINRIHIDQQASANVHPTPASSSASEDEGQDDSQAKFRKSGYNTRRHPVPLIFIDTLYHFQETLDLAQRVQDHYDIPLKVYKPQNCETTEDFERQYGQQLWESDEISYDYLVK
;
A
#
# COMPACT_ATOMS: atom_id res chain seq x y z
N MET A 1 13.25 19.61 -37.51
CA MET A 1 13.09 19.17 -36.12
C MET A 1 12.02 18.08 -36.14
N PRO A 2 12.32 16.82 -35.79
CA PRO A 2 11.30 15.77 -35.80
C PRO A 2 10.39 15.93 -34.57
N GLU A 3 9.08 15.95 -34.82
CA GLU A 3 8.04 15.93 -33.80
C GLU A 3 8.12 14.62 -33.01
N SER A 4 8.45 14.72 -31.73
CA SER A 4 8.41 13.59 -30.80
C SER A 4 6.95 13.23 -30.53
N THR A 5 6.52 12.12 -31.14
CA THR A 5 5.23 11.46 -30.93
C THR A 5 5.11 11.06 -29.46
N ILE A 6 4.24 11.75 -28.71
CA ILE A 6 3.83 11.34 -27.37
C ILE A 6 2.93 10.11 -27.55
N ASN A 7 3.46 8.93 -27.23
CA ASN A 7 2.66 7.72 -27.14
C ASN A 7 1.70 7.86 -25.96
N HIS A 8 0.44 8.19 -26.24
CA HIS A 8 -0.64 8.07 -25.26
C HIS A 8 -0.85 6.60 -24.93
N SER A 9 -0.23 6.13 -23.85
CA SER A 9 -0.62 4.88 -23.18
C SER A 9 -2.10 5.00 -22.78
N THR A 10 -2.98 4.28 -23.46
CA THR A 10 -4.41 4.19 -23.15
C THR A 10 -4.59 3.76 -21.69
N SER A 11 -4.99 4.68 -20.83
CA SER A 11 -5.46 4.35 -19.49
C SER A 11 -6.75 3.56 -19.63
N HIS A 12 -6.71 2.28 -19.25
CA HIS A 12 -7.92 1.47 -19.10
C HIS A 12 -8.67 1.94 -17.86
N SER A 13 -9.30 3.11 -17.94
CA SER A 13 -10.20 3.60 -16.90
C SER A 13 -11.37 2.62 -16.82
N ALA A 14 -11.51 1.93 -15.69
CA ALA A 14 -12.68 1.12 -15.42
C ALA A 14 -13.90 2.05 -15.37
N ILE A 15 -14.68 2.10 -16.46
CA ILE A 15 -15.86 2.97 -16.54
C ILE A 15 -16.98 2.31 -15.73
N PHE A 16 -17.12 2.70 -14.46
CA PHE A 16 -18.26 2.31 -13.65
C PHE A 16 -19.44 3.26 -13.91
N THR A 17 -20.59 2.71 -14.29
CA THR A 17 -21.84 3.48 -14.35
C THR A 17 -22.40 3.69 -12.93
N PRO A 18 -23.26 4.68 -12.69
CA PRO A 18 -23.92 4.85 -11.38
C PRO A 18 -24.67 3.60 -10.91
N ALA A 19 -25.28 2.85 -11.84
CA ALA A 19 -25.95 1.59 -11.54
C ALA A 19 -24.96 0.50 -11.11
N HIS A 20 -23.79 0.40 -11.78
CA HIS A 20 -22.72 -0.50 -11.37
C HIS A 20 -22.18 -0.16 -9.97
N LEU A 21 -21.93 1.12 -9.69
CA LEU A 21 -21.46 1.57 -8.37
C LEU A 21 -22.50 1.23 -7.27
N LYS A 22 -23.78 1.49 -7.52
CA LYS A 22 -24.85 1.13 -6.58
C LYS A 22 -24.89 -0.37 -6.30
N PHE A 23 -24.74 -1.20 -7.33
CA PHE A 23 -24.69 -2.65 -7.18
C PHE A 23 -23.45 -3.10 -6.39
N ILE A 24 -22.26 -2.60 -6.75
CA ILE A 24 -21.00 -2.93 -6.07
C ILE A 24 -21.06 -2.54 -4.60
N ASN A 25 -21.48 -1.31 -4.28
CA ASN A 25 -21.61 -0.85 -2.90
C ASN A 25 -22.55 -1.77 -2.08
N ALA A 26 -23.73 -2.11 -2.62
CA ALA A 26 -24.68 -2.99 -1.94
C ALA A 26 -24.17 -4.44 -1.74
N LYS A 27 -23.19 -4.88 -2.56
CA LYS A 27 -22.52 -6.18 -2.40
C LYS A 27 -21.39 -6.10 -1.38
N LEU A 28 -20.50 -5.11 -1.51
CA LEU A 28 -19.30 -4.98 -0.68
C LEU A 28 -19.62 -4.59 0.77
N GLU A 29 -20.69 -3.82 1.01
CA GLU A 29 -21.13 -3.45 2.38
C GLU A 29 -21.35 -4.64 3.31
N LYS A 30 -21.63 -5.83 2.74
CA LYS A 30 -21.91 -7.06 3.48
C LYS A 30 -20.69 -7.94 3.71
N LEU A 31 -19.52 -7.54 3.21
CA LEU A 31 -18.30 -8.34 3.26
C LEU A 31 -17.38 -7.85 4.38
N SER A 32 -16.47 -8.72 4.83
CA SER A 32 -15.41 -8.32 5.74
C SER A 32 -14.38 -7.42 5.03
N PRO A 33 -13.59 -6.61 5.75
CA PRO A 33 -12.53 -5.79 5.17
C PRO A 33 -11.58 -6.59 4.27
N GLU A 34 -11.19 -7.79 4.68
CA GLU A 34 -10.28 -8.67 3.92
C GLU A 34 -10.91 -9.07 2.58
N LYS A 35 -12.21 -9.39 2.56
CA LYS A 35 -12.92 -9.73 1.32
C LYS A 35 -13.14 -8.54 0.41
N ILE A 36 -13.29 -7.34 0.96
CA ILE A 36 -13.32 -6.10 0.17
C ILE A 36 -11.94 -5.84 -0.47
N ILE A 37 -10.86 -6.02 0.29
CA ILE A 37 -9.49 -5.87 -0.19
C ILE A 37 -9.17 -6.91 -1.28
N GLU A 38 -9.49 -8.19 -1.05
CA GLU A 38 -9.35 -9.24 -2.08
C GLU A 38 -10.10 -8.87 -3.37
N TRP A 39 -11.34 -8.42 -3.25
CA TRP A 39 -12.14 -7.98 -4.40
C TRP A 39 -11.46 -6.83 -5.14
N ALA A 40 -10.95 -5.83 -4.42
CA ALA A 40 -10.27 -4.68 -5.01
C ALA A 40 -9.01 -5.11 -5.77
N MET A 41 -8.18 -5.97 -5.15
CA MET A 41 -6.94 -6.49 -5.75
C MET A 41 -7.20 -7.27 -7.04
N ILE A 42 -8.32 -7.98 -7.13
CA ILE A 42 -8.69 -8.78 -8.31
C ILE A 42 -9.35 -7.91 -9.39
N SER A 43 -10.19 -6.96 -8.99
CA SER A 43 -11.15 -6.30 -9.90
C SER A 43 -10.69 -4.93 -10.41
N LEU A 44 -9.80 -4.25 -9.69
CA LEU A 44 -9.39 -2.88 -10.01
C LEU A 44 -7.98 -2.86 -10.64
N PRO A 45 -7.86 -2.61 -11.97
CA PRO A 45 -6.56 -2.46 -12.60
C PRO A 45 -5.86 -1.21 -12.08
N GLY A 46 -4.57 -1.31 -11.77
CA GLY A 46 -3.79 -0.19 -11.26
C GLY A 46 -4.18 0.26 -9.84
N LEU A 47 -4.67 -0.67 -9.01
CA LEU A 47 -4.96 -0.41 -7.60
C LEU A 47 -3.71 0.12 -6.88
N ILE A 48 -3.87 1.25 -6.18
CA ILE A 48 -2.85 1.89 -5.37
C ILE A 48 -3.45 2.20 -4.00
N GLN A 49 -2.67 2.01 -2.93
CA GLN A 49 -3.03 2.50 -1.61
C GLN A 49 -2.40 3.87 -1.39
N THR A 50 -3.18 4.84 -0.91
CA THR A 50 -2.65 6.09 -0.37
C THR A 50 -2.58 5.99 1.15
N THR A 51 -1.56 6.60 1.75
CA THR A 51 -1.41 6.58 3.22
C THR A 51 -0.70 7.83 3.72
N ALA A 52 -1.06 8.26 4.92
CA ALA A 52 -0.27 9.16 5.77
C ALA A 52 0.34 8.40 6.97
N PHE A 53 0.41 7.06 6.88
CA PHE A 53 0.90 6.14 7.92
C PHE A 53 0.10 6.18 9.24
N GLY A 54 -1.16 6.60 9.18
CA GLY A 54 -2.10 6.45 10.30
C GLY A 54 -2.51 4.99 10.54
N PRO A 55 -3.10 4.68 11.72
CA PRO A 55 -3.40 3.30 12.12
C PRO A 55 -4.26 2.51 11.12
N THR A 56 -5.32 3.13 10.58
CA THR A 56 -6.18 2.48 9.57
C THR A 56 -5.40 2.11 8.30
N GLY A 57 -4.51 3.00 7.84
CA GLY A 57 -3.66 2.73 6.68
C GLY A 57 -2.68 1.59 6.93
N LEU A 58 -2.10 1.52 8.13
CA LEU A 58 -1.19 0.43 8.51
C LEU A 58 -1.92 -0.92 8.60
N VAL A 59 -3.14 -0.95 9.13
CA VAL A 59 -3.97 -2.17 9.17
C VAL A 59 -4.29 -2.66 7.77
N ILE A 60 -4.70 -1.77 6.86
CA ILE A 60 -4.98 -2.14 5.46
C ILE A 60 -3.74 -2.70 4.78
N LEU A 61 -2.58 -2.06 4.99
CA LEU A 61 -1.31 -2.49 4.43
C LEU A 61 -0.95 -3.91 4.90
N ASP A 62 -1.04 -4.15 6.21
CA ASP A 62 -0.80 -5.47 6.79
C ASP A 62 -1.79 -6.53 6.28
N MET A 63 -3.08 -6.19 6.14
CA MET A 63 -4.09 -7.08 5.56
C MET A 63 -3.75 -7.46 4.11
N ILE A 64 -3.40 -6.49 3.26
CA ILE A 64 -2.98 -6.75 1.88
C ILE A 64 -1.78 -7.70 1.85
N ASN A 65 -0.79 -7.46 2.70
CA ASN A 65 0.41 -8.29 2.76
C ASN A 65 0.08 -9.74 3.15
N ARG A 66 -0.79 -9.96 4.15
CA ARG A 66 -1.20 -11.32 4.57
C ARG A 66 -2.00 -12.04 3.48
N ILE A 67 -2.97 -11.37 2.88
CA ILE A 67 -3.77 -11.91 1.76
C ILE A 67 -2.84 -12.35 0.62
N HIS A 68 -1.84 -11.54 0.30
CA HIS A 68 -0.86 -11.86 -0.74
C HIS A 68 -0.04 -13.12 -0.43
N ILE A 69 0.38 -13.29 0.82
CA ILE A 69 1.12 -14.47 1.28
C ILE A 69 0.24 -15.73 1.21
N ASP A 70 -1.01 -15.64 1.70
CA ASP A 70 -1.94 -16.78 1.76
C ASP A 70 -2.34 -17.30 0.36
N GLN A 71 -2.58 -16.39 -0.59
CA GLN A 71 -2.88 -16.75 -1.98
C GLN A 71 -1.72 -17.54 -2.63
N GLN A 72 -0.48 -17.21 -2.28
CA GLN A 72 0.71 -17.89 -2.80
C GLN A 72 0.97 -19.23 -2.15
N ALA A 73 0.76 -19.34 -0.83
CA ALA A 73 0.84 -20.61 -0.13
C ALA A 73 -0.15 -21.62 -0.75
N SER A 74 -1.37 -21.17 -1.04
CA SER A 74 -2.41 -22.00 -1.67
C SER A 74 -2.05 -22.42 -3.11
N ALA A 75 -1.34 -21.57 -3.87
CA ALA A 75 -0.92 -21.88 -5.24
C ALA A 75 0.24 -22.89 -5.33
N ASN A 76 1.09 -22.97 -4.31
CA ASN A 76 2.24 -23.89 -4.28
C ASN A 76 1.90 -25.30 -3.77
N VAL A 77 0.67 -25.53 -3.30
CA VAL A 77 0.20 -26.85 -2.85
C VAL A 77 -0.58 -27.52 -3.98
N HIS A 78 0.13 -28.14 -4.95
CA HIS A 78 -0.46 -29.09 -5.89
C HIS A 78 -0.07 -30.53 -5.49
N PRO A 79 -0.95 -31.54 -5.66
CA PRO A 79 -0.83 -32.81 -4.95
C PRO A 79 0.15 -33.76 -5.67
N THR A 80 1.31 -34.00 -5.06
CA THR A 80 2.11 -35.19 -5.37
C THR A 80 1.34 -36.41 -4.85
N PRO A 81 1.12 -37.48 -5.65
CA PRO A 81 0.48 -38.68 -5.14
C PRO A 81 1.35 -39.30 -4.05
N ALA A 82 0.71 -39.63 -2.93
CA ALA A 82 1.32 -40.18 -1.74
C ALA A 82 2.18 -41.41 -2.06
N SER A 83 3.44 -41.39 -1.62
CA SER A 83 4.16 -42.60 -1.24
C SER A 83 4.76 -42.37 0.15
N SER A 84 4.62 -43.42 0.95
CA SER A 84 4.85 -43.53 2.38
C SER A 84 6.24 -43.12 2.85
N SER A 85 6.33 -42.55 4.06
CA SER A 85 6.67 -43.33 5.26
C SER A 85 6.83 -42.41 6.47
N ALA A 86 6.22 -42.84 7.56
CA ALA A 86 6.28 -42.18 8.86
C ALA A 86 7.59 -42.54 9.57
N SER A 87 8.16 -41.56 10.26
CA SER A 87 8.99 -41.78 11.45
C SER A 87 8.79 -40.59 12.38
N GLU A 88 8.16 -40.89 13.51
CA GLU A 88 8.04 -40.05 14.69
C GLU A 88 9.44 -39.87 15.30
N ASP A 89 9.79 -38.64 15.68
CA ASP A 89 10.88 -38.39 16.61
C ASP A 89 10.49 -37.27 17.58
N GLU A 90 10.61 -37.57 18.86
CA GLU A 90 10.28 -36.72 19.99
C GLU A 90 11.36 -35.65 20.19
N GLY A 91 10.98 -34.43 20.59
CA GLY A 91 11.97 -33.41 20.94
C GLY A 91 11.40 -32.09 21.44
N GLN A 92 11.71 -31.84 22.72
CA GLN A 92 11.91 -30.54 23.37
C GLN A 92 10.71 -29.57 23.57
N ASP A 93 10.43 -29.33 24.86
CA ASP A 93 9.73 -28.17 25.42
C ASP A 93 10.36 -26.86 24.95
N ASP A 94 9.64 -26.15 24.08
CA ASP A 94 10.08 -24.89 23.47
C ASP A 94 9.11 -23.76 23.86
N SER A 95 8.94 -23.55 25.17
CA SER A 95 8.14 -22.45 25.72
C SER A 95 8.82 -21.07 25.61
N GLN A 96 9.89 -20.94 24.81
CA GLN A 96 10.49 -19.66 24.41
C GLN A 96 10.47 -19.38 22.88
N ALA A 97 9.71 -20.14 22.08
CA ALA A 97 9.58 -19.92 20.64
C ALA A 97 8.54 -18.85 20.21
N LYS A 98 8.20 -17.87 21.07
CA LYS A 98 7.14 -16.86 20.80
C LYS A 98 7.57 -15.58 20.08
N PHE A 99 8.84 -15.47 19.69
CA PHE A 99 9.28 -14.48 18.71
C PHE A 99 10.00 -15.20 17.55
N ARG A 100 9.28 -16.10 16.88
CA ARG A 100 9.68 -16.47 15.52
C ARG A 100 9.72 -15.16 14.73
N LYS A 101 10.91 -14.71 14.36
CA LYS A 101 11.12 -13.76 13.25
C LYS A 101 10.29 -14.31 12.10
N SER A 102 9.11 -13.72 11.89
CA SER A 102 8.15 -14.21 10.91
C SER A 102 8.86 -14.17 9.57
N GLY A 103 8.87 -15.30 8.88
CA GLY A 103 9.39 -15.44 7.54
C GLY A 103 8.57 -14.62 6.56
N TYR A 104 8.80 -13.31 6.53
CA TYR A 104 8.44 -12.47 5.40
C TYR A 104 9.31 -12.94 4.24
N ASN A 105 8.77 -13.87 3.46
CA ASN A 105 9.37 -14.32 2.21
C ASN A 105 9.68 -13.11 1.33
N THR A 106 10.81 -13.17 0.62
CA THR A 106 11.40 -12.17 -0.28
C THR A 106 10.55 -11.87 -1.52
N ARG A 107 9.32 -11.37 -1.34
CA ARG A 107 8.41 -11.04 -2.43
C ARG A 107 7.76 -9.69 -2.20
N ARG A 108 7.96 -8.80 -3.18
CA ARG A 108 7.50 -7.42 -3.20
C ARG A 108 5.99 -7.32 -2.97
N HIS A 109 5.58 -6.39 -2.11
CA HIS A 109 4.17 -6.12 -1.84
C HIS A 109 3.36 -5.87 -3.14
N PRO A 110 2.15 -6.43 -3.30
CA PRO A 110 1.45 -6.44 -4.58
C PRO A 110 0.80 -5.11 -4.96
N VAL A 111 0.50 -4.27 -3.98
CA VAL A 111 -0.16 -2.97 -4.16
C VAL A 111 0.85 -1.85 -3.85
N PRO A 112 1.16 -0.95 -4.80
CA PRO A 112 2.01 0.21 -4.52
C PRO A 112 1.42 1.16 -3.49
N LEU A 113 2.30 1.85 -2.77
CA LEU A 113 1.93 2.83 -1.75
C LEU A 113 2.29 4.24 -2.22
N ILE A 114 1.35 5.18 -2.08
CA ILE A 114 1.61 6.60 -2.27
C ILE A 114 1.58 7.31 -0.92
N PHE A 115 2.62 8.09 -0.65
CA PHE A 115 2.70 9.03 0.45
C PHE A 115 2.83 10.45 -0.11
N ILE A 116 2.00 11.36 0.40
CA ILE A 116 2.11 12.79 0.09
C ILE A 116 2.88 13.44 1.23
N ASP A 117 4.12 13.80 0.95
CA ASP A 117 4.99 14.52 1.86
C ASP A 117 4.72 16.02 1.72
N THR A 118 3.98 16.57 2.69
CA THR A 118 3.62 17.99 2.72
C THR A 118 4.79 18.87 3.12
N LEU A 119 5.97 18.29 3.39
CA LEU A 119 7.17 18.90 3.96
C LEU A 119 7.04 19.24 5.45
N TYR A 120 5.82 19.33 5.98
CA TYR A 120 5.53 19.66 7.38
C TYR A 120 5.13 18.44 8.24
N HIS A 121 5.48 17.23 7.81
CA HIS A 121 5.25 16.02 8.61
C HIS A 121 6.16 15.98 9.85
N PHE A 122 5.66 15.39 10.92
CA PHE A 122 6.50 15.03 12.07
C PHE A 122 7.60 14.05 11.65
N GLN A 123 8.80 14.18 12.23
CA GLN A 123 9.92 13.28 11.95
C GLN A 123 9.55 11.81 12.24
N GLU A 124 8.76 11.57 13.28
CA GLU A 124 8.26 10.24 13.64
C GLU A 124 7.41 9.60 12.52
N THR A 125 6.68 10.41 11.74
CA THR A 125 5.90 9.94 10.58
C THR A 125 6.83 9.53 9.44
N LEU A 126 7.89 10.31 9.18
CA LEU A 126 8.88 10.00 8.15
C LEU A 126 9.68 8.73 8.52
N ASP A 127 10.07 8.61 9.78
CA ASP A 127 10.75 7.41 10.29
C ASP A 127 9.86 6.17 10.23
N LEU A 128 8.56 6.33 10.52
CA LEU A 128 7.58 5.26 10.34
C LEU A 128 7.41 4.88 8.87
N ALA A 129 7.37 5.85 7.96
CA ALA A 129 7.28 5.60 6.53
C ALA A 129 8.43 4.71 6.05
N GLN A 130 9.67 5.04 6.46
CA GLN A 130 10.85 4.26 6.14
C GLN A 130 10.78 2.83 6.72
N ARG A 131 10.42 2.70 8.01
CA ARG A 131 10.28 1.38 8.65
C ARG A 131 9.22 0.52 7.98
N VAL A 132 8.10 1.10 7.58
CA VAL A 132 7.04 0.39 6.86
C VAL A 132 7.50 -0.02 5.47
N GLN A 133 8.24 0.86 4.78
CA GLN A 133 8.80 0.55 3.47
C GLN A 133 9.71 -0.69 3.54
N ASP A 134 10.61 -0.70 4.52
CA ASP A 134 11.59 -1.78 4.70
C ASP A 134 10.92 -3.08 5.20
N HIS A 135 9.99 -2.98 6.15
CA HIS A 135 9.33 -4.15 6.75
C HIS A 135 8.46 -4.92 5.76
N TYR A 136 7.77 -4.21 4.86
CA TYR A 136 6.83 -4.83 3.91
C TYR A 136 7.38 -4.96 2.48
N ASP A 137 8.62 -4.53 2.22
CA ASP A 137 9.23 -4.49 0.87
C ASP A 137 8.26 -3.90 -0.19
N ILE A 138 7.69 -2.74 0.15
CA ILE A 138 6.62 -2.10 -0.64
C ILE A 138 7.21 -1.04 -1.59
N PRO A 139 6.74 -0.95 -2.84
CA PRO A 139 7.03 0.19 -3.68
C PRO A 139 6.33 1.44 -3.15
N LEU A 140 7.03 2.19 -2.30
CA LEU A 140 6.61 3.50 -1.80
C LEU A 140 6.99 4.59 -2.81
N LYS A 141 6.00 5.37 -3.23
CA LYS A 141 6.17 6.57 -4.04
C LYS A 141 5.80 7.79 -3.21
N VAL A 142 6.78 8.68 -3.03
CA VAL A 142 6.59 9.94 -2.30
C VAL A 142 6.37 11.06 -3.31
N TYR A 143 5.34 11.87 -3.07
CA TYR A 143 5.06 13.09 -3.82
C TYR A 143 5.17 14.29 -2.88
N LYS A 144 5.72 15.39 -3.39
CA LYS A 144 5.94 16.65 -2.67
C LYS A 144 5.36 17.82 -3.46
N PRO A 145 5.15 18.99 -2.84
CA PRO A 145 4.83 20.22 -3.54
C PRO A 145 5.80 20.48 -4.70
N GLN A 146 5.29 21.03 -5.79
CA GLN A 146 6.07 21.22 -7.01
C GLN A 146 7.30 22.09 -6.74
N ASN A 147 8.48 21.61 -7.19
CA ASN A 147 9.77 22.28 -7.04
C ASN A 147 10.23 22.52 -5.58
N CYS A 148 9.67 21.81 -4.61
CA CYS A 148 10.06 21.92 -3.20
C CYS A 148 10.56 20.58 -2.67
N GLU A 149 11.80 20.52 -2.17
CA GLU A 149 12.32 19.33 -1.50
C GLU A 149 12.32 19.44 0.01
N THR A 150 12.34 20.66 0.54
CA THR A 150 12.32 20.97 1.98
C THR A 150 11.33 22.06 2.33
N THR A 151 11.03 22.21 3.62
CA THR A 151 10.22 23.32 4.15
C THR A 151 10.79 24.68 3.75
N GLU A 152 12.11 24.84 3.74
CA GLU A 152 12.76 26.10 3.34
C GLU A 152 12.54 26.44 1.86
N ASP A 153 12.45 25.43 0.98
CA ASP A 153 12.10 25.65 -0.42
C ASP A 153 10.67 26.16 -0.56
N PHE A 154 9.75 25.53 0.18
CA PHE A 154 8.34 25.91 0.19
C PHE A 154 8.14 27.32 0.74
N GLU A 155 8.74 27.64 1.89
CA GLU A 155 8.62 28.95 2.54
C GLU A 155 9.25 30.07 1.74
N ARG A 156 10.34 29.79 1.03
CA ARG A 156 10.97 30.75 0.10
C ARG A 156 10.05 31.08 -1.07
N GLN A 157 9.26 30.13 -1.53
CA GLN A 157 8.40 30.30 -2.70
C GLN A 157 7.01 30.86 -2.34
N TYR A 158 6.43 30.42 -1.23
CA TYR A 158 5.03 30.70 -0.87
C TYR A 158 4.87 31.48 0.44
N GLY A 159 5.95 31.70 1.20
CA GLY A 159 5.92 32.38 2.50
C GLY A 159 5.83 31.40 3.68
N GLN A 160 6.25 31.88 4.85
CA GLN A 160 6.15 31.13 6.10
C GLN A 160 4.70 31.07 6.57
N GLN A 161 4.32 29.96 7.21
CA GLN A 161 3.01 29.80 7.86
C GLN A 161 1.85 30.08 6.90
N LEU A 162 1.96 29.62 5.65
CA LEU A 162 0.92 29.82 4.63
C LEU A 162 -0.45 29.30 5.09
N TRP A 163 -0.48 28.25 5.91
CA TRP A 163 -1.72 27.73 6.51
C TRP A 163 -2.48 28.75 7.37
N GLU A 164 -1.80 29.77 7.92
CA GLU A 164 -2.47 30.84 8.69
C GLU A 164 -2.98 31.98 7.81
N SER A 165 -2.28 32.26 6.71
CA SER A 165 -2.57 33.41 5.84
C SER A 165 -3.48 33.08 4.67
N ASP A 166 -3.39 31.86 4.12
CA ASP A 166 -4.22 31.36 3.02
C ASP A 166 -4.31 29.81 3.09
N GLU A 167 -5.22 29.32 3.93
CA GLU A 167 -5.49 27.90 4.13
C GLU A 167 -5.83 27.15 2.83
N ILE A 168 -6.58 27.79 1.92
CA ILE A 168 -7.03 27.15 0.67
C ILE A 168 -5.84 26.91 -0.27
N SER A 169 -4.99 27.92 -0.44
CA SER A 169 -3.78 27.78 -1.24
C SER A 169 -2.82 26.77 -0.62
N TYR A 170 -2.66 26.78 0.71
CA TYR A 170 -1.83 25.79 1.39
C TYR A 170 -2.33 24.36 1.12
N ASP A 171 -3.63 24.09 1.30
CA ASP A 171 -4.21 22.76 1.10
C ASP A 171 -4.02 22.25 -0.33
N TYR A 172 -4.18 23.13 -1.32
CA TYR A 172 -3.99 22.81 -2.74
C TYR A 172 -2.53 22.54 -3.10
N LEU A 173 -1.57 23.26 -2.50
CA LEU A 173 -0.16 23.15 -2.86
C LEU A 173 0.51 21.91 -2.28
N VAL A 174 0.00 21.41 -1.15
CA VAL A 174 0.59 20.27 -0.43
C VAL A 174 -0.11 18.93 -0.67
N LYS A 175 -1.15 18.88 -1.53
CA LYS A 175 -1.94 17.66 -1.84
C LYS A 175 -2.11 17.44 -3.34
#